data_AF-A0A7W7KMJ6-F1
#
_entry.id   AF-A0A7W7KMJ6-F1
#
_cell.length_a   1.000
_cell.length_b   1.000
_cell.length_c   1.000
_cell.angle_alpha   90.00
_cell.angle_beta   90.00
_cell.angle_gamma   90.00
#
_symmetry.space_group_name_H-M   'P 1'
#
loop_
_entity.id
_entity.type
_entity.pdbx_description
1 polymer ?
#
loop_
_entity_poly.entity_id
_entity_poly.type
_entity_poly.pdbx_seq_one_letter_code
_entity_poly.pdbx_strand_id
1 'polypeptide(L)'
;MSRKPSQAQLAAVLSQLTETDFKSIADLTGPREANLFAIRELFRQGLIKGVLIDDPFGAEDEDGPLLCNAERLRLRRPCVEVVEQATEMLTDQRGLLTL
;
A
#
# COMPACT_ATOMS: atom_id res chain seq x y z
N MET A 1 -0.46 -14.05 13.91
CA MET A 1 -1.71 -13.49 13.36
C MET A 1 -1.32 -12.39 12.38
N SER A 2 -1.10 -12.69 11.10
CA SER A 2 -0.88 -11.65 10.08
C SER A 2 -2.17 -10.84 9.97
N ARG A 3 -2.13 -9.57 10.41
CA ARG A 3 -3.26 -8.64 10.31
C ARG A 3 -3.15 -7.92 8.98
N LYS A 4 -3.63 -8.56 7.91
CA LYS A 4 -3.70 -7.90 6.60
C LYS A 4 -4.62 -6.68 6.69
N PRO A 5 -4.14 -5.49 6.30
CA PRO A 5 -4.98 -4.29 6.29
C PRO A 5 -6.11 -4.49 5.27
N SER A 6 -7.32 -4.07 5.64
CA SER A 6 -8.45 -4.08 4.72
C SER A 6 -8.29 -3.01 3.64
N GLN A 7 -8.97 -3.18 2.50
CA GLN A 7 -8.95 -2.19 1.42
C GLN A 7 -9.38 -0.78 1.89
N ALA A 8 -10.31 -0.71 2.84
CA ALA A 8 -10.75 0.55 3.44
C ALA A 8 -9.63 1.24 4.23
N GLN A 9 -8.81 0.48 4.95
CA GLN A 9 -7.65 1.01 5.68
C GLN A 9 -6.57 1.53 4.73
N LEU A 10 -6.29 0.79 3.64
CA LEU A 10 -5.36 1.23 2.60
C LEU A 10 -5.81 2.54 1.95
N ALA A 11 -7.09 2.61 1.55
CA ALA A 11 -7.68 3.81 0.95
C ALA A 11 -7.67 5.01 1.92
N ALA A 12 -7.93 4.78 3.21
CA ALA A 12 -7.90 5.83 4.23
C ALA A 12 -6.49 6.41 4.45
N VAL A 13 -5.44 5.60 4.37
CA VAL A 13 -4.06 6.12 4.44
C VAL A 13 -3.70 6.87 3.16
N LEU A 14 -4.04 6.32 1.99
CA LEU A 14 -3.76 6.97 0.70
C LEU A 14 -4.42 8.34 0.57
N SER A 15 -5.67 8.50 1.01
CA SER A 15 -6.40 9.77 0.92
C SER A 15 -5.80 10.90 1.79
N GLN A 16 -4.95 10.54 2.76
CA GLN A 16 -4.29 11.49 3.64
C GLN A 16 -2.90 11.89 3.13
N LEU A 17 -2.32 11.16 2.18
CA LEU A 17 -1.00 11.46 1.63
C LEU A 17 -1.12 12.31 0.36
N THR A 18 -0.11 13.13 0.11
CA THR A 18 0.04 13.88 -1.15
C THR A 18 1.34 13.49 -1.83
N GLU A 19 1.54 13.92 -3.07
CA GLU A 19 2.78 13.66 -3.82
C GLU A 19 3.93 14.60 -3.39
N THR A 20 3.56 15.77 -2.87
CA THR A 20 4.48 16.89 -2.60
C THR A 20 4.87 16.99 -1.14
N ASP A 21 3.92 16.77 -0.24
CA ASP A 21 4.13 16.97 1.19
C ASP A 21 4.55 15.68 1.87
N PHE A 22 5.45 15.82 2.82
CA PHE A 22 5.89 14.71 3.64
C PHE A 22 5.01 14.61 4.89
N LYS A 23 4.54 13.39 5.18
CA LYS A 23 3.87 13.07 6.44
C LYS A 23 4.61 11.99 7.20
N SER A 24 4.51 12.04 8.52
CA SER A 24 4.88 10.94 9.41
C SER A 24 3.65 10.12 9.77
N ILE A 25 3.86 8.94 10.33
CA ILE A 25 2.79 8.13 10.94
C ILE A 25 2.00 8.90 12.00
N ALA A 26 2.63 9.83 12.71
CA ALA A 26 2.00 10.63 13.76
C ALA A 26 1.00 11.66 13.19
N ASP A 27 1.15 12.03 11.91
CA ASP A 27 0.27 12.97 11.21
C ASP A 27 -0.95 12.27 10.58
N LEU A 28 -0.99 10.94 10.61
CA LEU A 28 -2.09 10.16 10.07
C LEU A 28 -3.16 9.94 11.13
N THR A 29 -4.41 10.18 10.73
CA THR A 29 -5.57 9.90 11.57
C THR A 29 -5.83 8.39 11.67
N GLY A 30 -6.41 7.97 12.80
CA GLY A 30 -6.78 6.58 13.06
C GLY A 30 -5.77 5.81 13.93
N PRO A 31 -6.01 4.51 14.17
CA PRO A 31 -5.16 3.70 15.02
C PRO A 31 -3.77 3.53 14.41
N ARG A 32 -2.73 3.92 15.17
CA ARG A 32 -1.32 3.88 14.73
C ARG A 32 -0.90 2.51 14.20
N GLU A 33 -1.23 1.44 14.93
CA GLU A 33 -0.89 0.06 14.54
C GLU A 33 -1.51 -0.32 13.18
N ALA A 34 -2.79 0.00 12.98
CA ALA A 34 -3.48 -0.25 11.71
C ALA A 34 -2.87 0.53 10.54
N ASN A 35 -2.49 1.79 10.79
CA ASN A 35 -1.83 2.62 9.80
C ASN A 35 -0.45 2.07 9.43
N LEU A 36 0.33 1.52 10.38
CA LEU A 36 1.62 0.89 10.10
C LEU A 36 1.47 -0.35 9.21
N PHE A 37 0.47 -1.20 9.48
CA PHE A 37 0.17 -2.34 8.59
C PHE A 37 -0.21 -1.87 7.18
N ALA A 38 -1.05 -0.85 7.06
CA ALA A 38 -1.43 -0.27 5.78
C ALA A 38 -0.23 0.34 5.04
N ILE A 39 0.64 1.09 5.72
CA ILE A 39 1.84 1.68 5.13
C ILE A 39 2.78 0.59 4.60
N ARG A 40 3.02 -0.48 5.37
CA ARG A 40 3.88 -1.59 4.94
C ARG A 40 3.36 -2.22 3.64
N GLU A 41 2.05 -2.46 3.58
CA GLU A 41 1.36 -2.98 2.40
C GLU A 41 1.45 -2.02 1.20
N LEU A 42 1.12 -0.74 1.39
CA LEU A 42 1.17 0.28 0.34
C LEU A 42 2.59 0.48 -0.21
N PHE A 43 3.61 0.40 0.65
CA PHE A 43 5.00 0.50 0.25
C PHE A 43 5.42 -0.71 -0.58
N ARG A 44 5.01 -1.92 -0.19
CA ARG A 44 5.25 -3.15 -0.97
C ARG A 44 4.58 -3.11 -2.34
N GLN A 45 3.36 -2.56 -2.41
CA GLN A 45 2.64 -2.32 -3.67
C GLN A 45 3.26 -1.18 -4.51
N GLY A 46 4.24 -0.47 -3.97
CA GLY A 46 4.90 0.63 -4.65
C GLY A 46 4.04 1.90 -4.79
N LEU A 47 2.92 2.00 -4.08
CA LEU A 47 1.99 3.14 -4.17
C LEU A 47 2.50 4.36 -3.41
N ILE A 48 3.37 4.15 -2.42
CA ILE A 48 3.95 5.21 -1.60
C ILE A 48 5.47 5.08 -1.53
N LYS A 49 6.13 6.16 -1.10
CA LYS A 49 7.55 6.20 -0.74
C LYS A 49 7.69 6.84 0.62
N GLY A 50 8.75 6.49 1.33
CA GLY A 50 9.07 7.03 2.66
C GLY A 50 10.25 6.31 3.30
N VAL A 51 10.52 6.67 4.54
CA VAL A 51 11.49 6.01 5.42
C VAL A 51 10.70 5.09 6.34
N LEU A 52 10.94 3.79 6.24
CA LEU A 52 10.34 2.77 7.10
C LEU A 52 11.36 2.34 8.15
N ILE A 53 10.92 2.20 9.39
CA ILE A 53 11.75 1.72 10.49
C ILE A 53 11.09 0.46 11.04
N ASP A 54 11.78 -0.66 10.89
CA ASP A 54 11.36 -1.95 11.41
C ASP A 54 11.41 -1.98 12.94
N ASP A 55 10.66 -2.88 13.54
CA ASP A 55 10.64 -3.06 14.98
C ASP A 55 12.00 -3.55 15.50
N PRO A 56 12.66 -2.81 16.41
CA PRO A 56 14.00 -3.15 16.89
C PRO A 56 14.03 -4.42 17.76
N PHE A 57 12.87 -4.89 18.22
CA PHE A 57 12.75 -6.13 18.99
C PHE A 57 12.55 -7.35 18.09
N GLY A 58 12.59 -7.18 16.76
CA GLY A 58 12.48 -8.27 15.80
C GLY A 58 11.06 -8.84 15.69
N ALA A 59 10.05 -8.04 16.03
CA ALA A 59 8.67 -8.45 15.85
C ALA A 59 8.36 -8.59 14.35
N GLU A 60 7.86 -9.75 13.94
CA GLU A 60 7.53 -10.05 12.55
C GLU A 60 6.22 -10.83 12.48
N ASP A 61 5.59 -10.79 11.31
CA ASP A 61 4.50 -11.68 10.95
C ASP A 61 4.83 -12.42 9.66
N GLU A 62 3.86 -13.16 9.12
CA GLU A 62 4.02 -13.94 7.88
C GLU A 62 4.50 -13.11 6.68
N ASP A 63 4.30 -11.79 6.71
CA ASP A 63 4.68 -10.87 5.65
C ASP A 63 6.02 -10.13 5.94
N GLY A 64 6.74 -10.56 6.99
CA GLY A 64 8.06 -10.07 7.39
C GLY A 64 8.05 -9.13 8.60
N PRO A 65 9.12 -8.36 8.82
CA PRO A 65 9.25 -7.46 9.96
C PRO A 65 8.08 -6.48 10.08
N LEU A 66 7.64 -6.26 11.31
CA LEU A 66 6.67 -5.22 11.62
C LEU A 66 7.37 -3.86 11.60
N LEU A 67 6.63 -2.82 11.23
CA LEU A 67 7.12 -1.46 11.30
C LEU A 67 6.87 -0.91 12.71
N CYS A 68 7.90 -0.36 13.34
CA CYS A 68 7.71 0.45 14.55
C CYS A 68 7.44 1.92 14.22
N ASN A 69 7.95 2.44 13.11
CA ASN A 69 7.78 3.83 12.71
C ASN A 69 7.82 4.00 11.17
N ALA A 70 7.25 5.12 10.70
CA ALA A 70 7.28 5.49 9.30
C ALA A 70 7.26 7.01 9.14
N GLU A 71 8.18 7.52 8.32
CA GLU A 71 8.42 8.96 8.13
C GLU A 71 8.55 9.33 6.66
N ARG A 72 8.39 10.63 6.36
CA ARG A 72 8.54 11.18 5.01
C ARG A 72 7.67 10.46 3.97
N LEU A 73 6.50 10.02 4.40
CA LEU A 73 5.50 9.33 3.60
C LEU A 73 4.92 10.30 2.57
N ARG A 74 4.85 9.83 1.33
CA ARG A 74 4.20 10.51 0.22
C ARG A 74 3.68 9.51 -0.80
N LEU A 75 2.71 9.93 -1.60
CA LEU A 75 2.28 9.18 -2.77
C LEU A 75 3.44 9.06 -3.76
N ARG A 76 3.61 7.86 -4.32
CA ARG A 76 4.49 7.68 -5.47
C ARG A 76 3.68 8.13 -6.68
N ARG A 77 4.14 9.17 -7.37
CA ARG A 77 3.63 9.46 -8.73
C ARG A 77 3.70 8.17 -9.54
N PRO A 78 2.63 7.76 -10.23
CA PRO A 78 2.76 6.73 -11.24
C PRO A 78 3.75 7.29 -12.27
N CYS A 79 5.00 6.81 -12.19
CA CYS A 79 5.86 6.81 -13.35
C CYS A 79 5.07 5.96 -14.35
N VAL A 80 4.63 6.57 -15.45
CA VAL A 80 3.94 5.91 -16.55
C VAL A 80 4.88 4.84 -17.10
N GLU A 81 4.87 3.68 -16.47
CA GLU A 81 5.60 2.44 -16.81
C GLU A 81 5.20 1.33 -15.81
N VAL A 82 3.89 1.17 -15.58
CA VAL A 82 3.33 -0.14 -15.25
C VAL A 82 2.17 -0.33 -16.22
N VAL A 83 2.56 -0.71 -17.44
CA VAL A 83 1.67 -1.19 -18.49
C VAL A 83 1.03 -2.49 -18.00
N GLU A 84 -0.29 -2.52 -18.06
CA GLU A 84 -1.16 -3.71 -18.14
C GLU A 84 -0.82 -4.91 -17.24
N GLN A 85 -1.38 -4.95 -16.03
CA GLN A 85 -1.73 -6.24 -15.42
C GLN A 85 -2.84 -6.08 -14.37
N ALA A 86 -3.99 -5.53 -14.76
CA ALA A 86 -5.20 -5.56 -13.93
C ALA A 86 -6.53 -5.57 -14.71
N THR A 87 -6.50 -5.63 -16.04
CA THR A 87 -7.71 -5.65 -16.88
C THR A 87 -7.54 -6.61 -18.04
N GLU A 88 -7.26 -7.88 -17.74
CA GLU A 88 -7.41 -8.94 -18.74
C GLU A 88 -7.74 -10.27 -18.05
N MET A 89 -8.88 -10.31 -17.33
CA MET A 89 -9.41 -11.58 -16.84
C MET A 89 -10.92 -11.76 -17.03
N LEU A 90 -11.61 -10.94 -17.83
CA LEU A 90 -13.06 -11.12 -18.00
C LEU A 90 -13.66 -10.94 -19.40
N THR A 91 -12.91 -10.62 -20.46
CA THR A 91 -13.53 -10.53 -21.80
C THR A 91 -12.57 -10.88 -22.94
N ASP A 92 -12.13 -12.14 -23.04
CA ASP A 92 -11.78 -12.71 -24.35
C ASP A 92 -11.89 -14.25 -24.31
N GLN A 93 -13.08 -14.76 -23.97
CA GLN A 93 -13.48 -16.08 -24.49
C GLN A 93 -14.24 -15.86 -25.78
N ARG A 94 -13.45 -15.86 -26.85
CA ARG A 94 -13.86 -15.91 -28.25
C ARG A 94 -14.87 -17.02 -28.53
N GLY A 95 -15.78 -16.67 -29.44
CA GLY A 95 -16.34 -17.57 -30.44
C GLY A 95 -17.82 -17.86 -30.19
N LEU A 96 -18.70 -17.92 -31.19
CA LEU A 96 -18.53 -18.02 -32.64
C LEU A 96 -19.96 -17.96 -33.22
N LEU A 97 -20.05 -17.71 -34.53
CA LEU A 97 -21.23 -17.85 -35.42
C LEU A 97 -22.04 -16.55 -35.67
N THR A 98 -21.60 -15.82 -36.69
CA THR A 98 -22.51 -15.08 -37.57
C THR A 98 -22.23 -15.52 -39.01
N LEU A 99 -23.33 -15.87 -39.70
CA LEU A 99 -23.52 -16.27 -41.10
C LEU A 99 -23.27 -17.75 -41.44
#